data_AF-A0A1Y3TN01-F1
#
_entry.id   AF-A0A1Y3TN01-F1
#
_cell.length_a   1.000
_cell.length_b   1.000
_cell.length_c   1.000
_cell.angle_alpha   90.00
_cell.angle_beta   90.00
_cell.angle_gamma   90.00
#
_symmetry.space_group_name_H-M   'P 1'
#
loop_
_entity.id
_entity.type
_entity.pdbx_description
1 polymer ?
#
loop_
_entity_poly.entity_id
_entity_poly.type
_entity_poly.pdbx_seq_one_letter_code
_entity_poly.pdbx_strand_id
1 'polypeptide(L)'
;MKVLIVEPDKLPYLKDIRQDLSTYREIVGGSIQCTYPFEDMVGLVCNDEGKLEGLPLNRALRTRDGNIYDIVAGTFFICGLSEEDFTDLSDYQAAKFYERFKSPEVHFYGLNGLETKKYMKRNIEKELFEPDENETVDSILERSGFKLLNSKPVHECTEAEEKIHNKEIIGMLENLSDISEFEKSVIAKIERYDIAKRHETSYFAFADVHAMQDFIMNQYDIKNGMDIGISPDGGLAMAAYGSGYEINHYYDLIKHRMTFHPLDFTVDESIGFSDWLVYENTQKIDIEHELKEIGSRARNAVQRSSKNKAKEERNR
;
A
#
# COMPACT_ATOMS: atom_id res chain seq x y z
N MET A 1 -19.27 25.36 -16.92
CA MET A 1 -17.81 25.47 -16.80
C MET A 1 -17.23 24.08 -16.69
N LYS A 2 -16.42 23.71 -17.67
CA LYS A 2 -15.68 22.46 -17.76
C LYS A 2 -14.47 22.51 -16.84
N VAL A 3 -14.49 21.66 -15.82
CA VAL A 3 -13.43 21.53 -14.82
C VAL A 3 -12.91 20.10 -14.79
N LEU A 4 -11.70 19.91 -14.26
CA LEU A 4 -11.16 18.60 -13.96
C LEU A 4 -11.32 18.34 -12.47
N ILE A 5 -12.19 17.39 -12.09
CA ILE A 5 -12.36 16.96 -10.70
C ILE A 5 -11.27 15.95 -10.35
N VAL A 6 -10.65 16.11 -9.19
CA VAL A 6 -9.65 15.18 -8.65
C VAL A 6 -10.08 14.78 -7.25
N GLU A 7 -10.61 13.56 -7.15
CA GLU A 7 -10.95 12.96 -5.86
C GLU A 7 -9.76 12.14 -5.30
N PRO A 8 -9.66 12.01 -3.97
CA PRO A 8 -8.70 11.12 -3.34
C PRO A 8 -8.81 9.70 -3.91
N ASP A 9 -7.67 9.07 -4.18
CA ASP A 9 -7.57 7.67 -4.65
C ASP A 9 -8.35 7.33 -5.94
N LYS A 10 -8.76 8.33 -6.72
CA LYS A 10 -9.47 8.16 -7.99
C LYS A 10 -8.72 8.82 -9.16
N LEU A 11 -9.07 8.36 -10.36
CA LEU A 11 -8.69 9.03 -11.60
C LEU A 11 -9.42 10.39 -11.69
N PRO A 12 -8.74 11.44 -12.18
CA PRO A 12 -9.40 12.69 -12.53
C PRO A 12 -10.48 12.47 -13.58
N TYR A 13 -11.50 13.32 -13.60
CA TYR A 13 -12.49 13.30 -14.66
C TYR A 13 -13.00 14.70 -14.97
N LEU A 14 -13.41 14.90 -16.21
CA LEU A 14 -14.01 16.17 -16.63
C LEU A 14 -15.48 16.22 -16.19
N LYS A 15 -15.89 17.38 -15.71
CA LYS A 15 -17.27 17.65 -15.32
C LYS A 15 -17.66 19.06 -15.70
N ASP A 16 -18.86 19.21 -16.25
CA ASP A 16 -19.50 20.52 -16.39
C ASP A 16 -20.18 20.91 -15.09
N ILE A 17 -19.78 22.05 -14.54
CA ILE A 17 -20.32 22.61 -13.31
C ILE A 17 -20.88 24.01 -13.55
N ARG A 18 -21.82 24.42 -12.70
CA ARG A 18 -22.30 25.81 -12.67
C ARG A 18 -21.22 26.72 -12.07
N GLN A 19 -21.12 27.95 -12.59
CA GLN A 19 -20.18 28.93 -12.08
C GLN A 19 -20.76 29.69 -10.89
N ASP A 20 -20.85 29.03 -9.74
CA ASP A 20 -21.37 29.64 -8.52
C ASP A 20 -20.71 29.04 -7.27
N LEU A 21 -20.58 29.85 -6.21
CA LEU A 21 -19.91 29.46 -4.97
C LEU A 21 -20.57 28.26 -4.27
N SER A 22 -21.88 28.08 -4.42
CA SER A 22 -22.59 26.96 -3.78
C SER A 22 -22.18 25.63 -4.39
N THR A 23 -22.07 25.58 -5.72
CA THR A 23 -21.60 24.43 -6.47
C THR A 23 -20.13 24.10 -6.13
N TYR A 24 -19.27 25.10 -5.96
CA TYR A 24 -17.87 24.87 -5.61
C TYR A 24 -17.71 24.27 -4.21
N ARG A 25 -18.44 24.80 -3.23
CA ARG A 25 -18.45 24.30 -1.85
C ARG A 25 -18.95 22.87 -1.75
N GLU A 26 -19.97 22.52 -2.53
CA GLU A 26 -20.49 21.15 -2.60
C GLU A 26 -19.43 20.17 -3.11
N ILE A 27 -18.66 20.55 -4.15
CA ILE A 27 -17.63 19.70 -4.74
C ILE A 27 -16.46 19.47 -3.78
N VAL A 28 -15.95 20.53 -3.16
CA VAL A 28 -14.77 20.41 -2.27
C VAL A 28 -15.14 19.97 -0.86
N GLY A 29 -16.43 20.01 -0.51
CA GLY A 29 -16.94 19.56 0.78
C GLY A 29 -16.72 20.54 1.93
N GLY A 30 -16.73 21.85 1.68
CA GLY A 30 -16.48 22.86 2.72
C GLY A 30 -16.25 24.27 2.18
N SER A 31 -15.62 25.13 2.99
CA SER A 31 -15.18 26.46 2.57
C SER A 31 -14.13 26.34 1.45
N ILE A 32 -14.28 27.13 0.39
CA ILE A 32 -13.38 27.03 -0.76
C ILE A 32 -12.14 27.89 -0.55
N GLN A 33 -11.00 27.38 -1.02
CA GLN A 33 -9.77 28.12 -1.24
C GLN A 33 -9.35 27.93 -2.70
N CYS A 34 -8.90 29.00 -3.35
CA CYS A 34 -8.28 28.92 -4.67
C CYS A 34 -6.79 29.21 -4.55
N THR A 35 -5.96 28.31 -5.07
CA THR A 35 -4.50 28.44 -5.11
C THR A 35 -4.00 28.42 -6.56
N TYR A 36 -2.81 28.98 -6.77
CA TYR A 36 -2.20 29.12 -8.10
C TYR A 36 -0.82 28.46 -8.14
N PRO A 37 -0.75 27.12 -8.01
CA PRO A 37 0.52 26.41 -7.89
C PRO A 37 1.21 26.15 -9.24
N PHE A 38 0.66 26.65 -10.35
CA PHE A 38 1.13 26.39 -11.71
C PHE A 38 1.38 27.69 -12.48
N GLU A 39 2.29 27.66 -13.46
CA GLU A 39 2.54 28.79 -14.36
C GLU A 39 1.40 28.95 -15.41
N ASP A 40 0.63 27.90 -15.65
CA ASP A 40 -0.55 27.95 -16.52
C ASP A 40 -1.66 28.82 -15.92
N MET A 41 -2.46 29.46 -16.78
CA MET A 41 -3.67 30.21 -16.41
C MET A 41 -4.80 29.27 -15.95
N VAL A 42 -4.59 28.60 -14.82
CA VAL A 42 -5.53 27.68 -14.16
C VAL A 42 -5.54 27.90 -12.65
N GLY A 43 -6.70 27.69 -12.02
CA GLY A 43 -6.86 27.70 -10.57
C GLY A 43 -7.05 26.28 -10.03
N LEU A 44 -6.43 25.98 -8.89
CA LEU A 44 -6.75 24.81 -8.08
C LEU A 44 -7.68 25.23 -6.95
N VAL A 45 -8.91 24.71 -6.97
CA VAL A 45 -9.93 25.00 -5.97
C VAL A 45 -10.12 23.79 -5.06
N CYS A 46 -9.91 23.97 -3.76
CA CYS A 46 -9.98 22.92 -2.75
C CYS A 46 -10.71 23.40 -1.48
N ASN A 47 -10.86 22.52 -0.49
CA ASN A 47 -11.37 22.87 0.82
C ASN A 47 -10.26 23.56 1.64
N ASP A 48 -10.51 24.78 2.10
CA ASP A 48 -9.59 25.62 2.90
C ASP A 48 -9.23 24.95 4.24
N GLU A 49 -10.20 24.24 4.83
CA GLU A 49 -10.11 23.61 6.14
C GLU A 49 -9.88 22.09 6.03
N GLY A 50 -9.69 21.55 4.82
CA GLY A 50 -9.75 20.11 4.57
C GLY A 50 -8.78 19.28 5.43
N LYS A 51 -7.59 19.82 5.74
CA LYS A 51 -6.64 19.15 6.65
C LYS A 51 -7.08 19.21 8.10
N LEU A 52 -7.63 20.35 8.54
CA LEU A 52 -8.12 20.54 9.90
C LEU A 52 -9.38 19.71 10.16
N GLU A 53 -10.18 19.48 9.12
CA GLU A 53 -11.35 18.58 9.12
C GLU A 53 -10.97 17.09 9.00
N GLY A 54 -9.69 16.76 8.78
CA GLY A 54 -9.21 15.38 8.66
C GLY A 54 -9.61 14.68 7.36
N LEU A 55 -9.85 15.44 6.29
CA LEU A 55 -10.10 14.86 4.96
C LEU A 55 -8.86 14.09 4.46
N PRO A 56 -9.06 13.01 3.68
CA PRO A 56 -7.95 12.23 3.13
C PRO A 56 -7.03 13.10 2.26
N LEU A 57 -5.72 12.92 2.43
CA LEU A 57 -4.72 13.57 1.58
C LEU A 57 -4.86 13.09 0.13
N ASN A 58 -4.76 14.02 -0.82
CA ASN A 58 -5.07 13.77 -2.22
C ASN A 58 -3.83 13.85 -3.11
N ARG A 59 -3.38 15.05 -3.50
CA ARG A 59 -2.19 15.24 -4.35
C ARG A 59 -1.24 16.25 -3.74
N ALA A 60 0.07 15.97 -3.85
CA ALA A 60 1.08 16.93 -3.43
C ALA A 60 1.26 18.07 -4.44
N LEU A 61 1.45 19.26 -3.91
CA LEU A 61 1.93 20.43 -4.64
C LEU A 61 3.43 20.54 -4.46
N ARG A 62 4.12 20.80 -5.57
CA ARG A 62 5.58 20.73 -5.65
C ARG A 62 6.15 22.04 -6.17
N THR A 63 7.30 22.42 -5.65
CA THR A 63 8.10 23.52 -6.18
C THR A 63 8.66 23.14 -7.56
N ARG A 64 9.27 24.12 -8.23
CA ARG A 64 9.95 23.90 -9.52
C ARG A 64 11.05 22.83 -9.43
N ASP A 65 11.69 22.71 -8.27
CA ASP A 65 12.75 21.73 -8.02
C ASP A 65 12.22 20.34 -7.63
N GLY A 66 10.88 20.14 -7.64
CA GLY A 66 10.22 18.87 -7.37
C GLY A 66 9.91 18.58 -5.90
N ASN A 67 10.36 19.45 -4.99
CA ASN A 67 10.13 19.33 -3.55
C ASN A 67 8.68 19.61 -3.19
N ILE A 68 8.12 18.80 -2.28
CA ILE A 68 6.75 18.99 -1.78
C ILE A 68 6.75 20.21 -0.85
N TYR A 69 5.90 21.18 -1.12
CA TYR A 69 5.67 22.29 -0.20
C TYR A 69 4.27 22.26 0.43
N ASP A 70 3.34 21.53 -0.19
CA ASP A 70 1.98 21.38 0.32
C ASP A 70 1.31 20.09 -0.18
N ILE A 71 0.24 19.64 0.49
CA ILE A 71 -0.61 18.51 0.07
C ILE A 71 -2.07 18.90 0.20
N VAL A 72 -2.83 18.75 -0.88
CA VAL A 72 -4.26 19.06 -0.88
C VAL A 72 -5.01 17.94 -0.16
N ALA A 73 -5.94 18.29 0.74
CA ALA A 73 -6.81 17.35 1.44
C ALA A 73 -8.24 17.38 0.87
N GLY A 74 -8.85 16.21 0.70
CA GLY A 74 -10.19 16.06 0.13
C GLY A 74 -10.23 16.24 -1.39
N THR A 75 -11.44 16.33 -1.93
CA THR A 75 -11.69 16.56 -3.35
C THR A 75 -11.30 17.99 -3.72
N PHE A 76 -10.59 18.15 -4.84
CA PHE A 76 -10.32 19.45 -5.44
C PHE A 76 -10.68 19.43 -6.92
N PHE A 77 -10.70 20.61 -7.54
CA PHE A 77 -10.85 20.69 -8.99
C PHE A 77 -9.93 21.74 -9.61
N ILE A 78 -9.58 21.53 -10.88
CA ILE A 78 -8.84 22.48 -11.70
C ILE A 78 -9.81 23.18 -12.64
N CYS A 79 -9.74 24.51 -12.71
CA CYS A 79 -10.50 25.35 -13.63
C CYS A 79 -9.57 26.28 -14.41
N GLY A 80 -10.02 26.76 -15.58
CA GLY A 80 -9.29 27.79 -16.32
C GLY A 80 -9.43 29.15 -15.62
N LEU A 81 -8.49 30.06 -15.90
CA LEU A 81 -8.57 31.45 -15.45
C LEU A 81 -8.70 32.39 -16.64
N SER A 82 -9.62 33.33 -16.52
CA SER A 82 -9.67 34.55 -17.34
C SER A 82 -9.03 35.71 -16.55
N GLU A 83 -9.13 36.95 -17.04
CA GLU A 83 -8.56 38.11 -16.35
C GLU A 83 -9.22 38.37 -14.99
N GLU A 84 -10.52 38.07 -14.85
CA GLU A 84 -11.29 38.42 -13.65
C GLU A 84 -12.03 37.23 -13.00
N ASP A 85 -12.23 36.12 -13.72
CA ASP A 85 -13.10 35.02 -13.30
C ASP A 85 -12.59 33.61 -13.68
N PHE A 86 -13.14 32.59 -13.01
CA PHE A 86 -12.98 31.20 -13.42
C PHE A 86 -13.65 30.93 -14.76
N THR A 87 -12.98 30.16 -15.61
CA THR A 87 -13.45 29.82 -16.95
C THR A 87 -13.21 28.34 -17.25
N ASP A 88 -13.72 27.89 -18.39
CA ASP A 88 -13.54 26.53 -18.88
C ASP A 88 -12.05 26.21 -19.07
N LEU A 89 -11.66 24.96 -18.75
CA LEU A 89 -10.38 24.45 -19.20
C LEU A 89 -10.39 24.30 -20.73
N SER A 90 -9.36 24.86 -21.38
CA SER A 90 -9.05 24.46 -22.75
C SER A 90 -8.76 22.96 -22.81
N ASP A 91 -8.98 22.33 -23.96
CA ASP A 91 -8.71 20.89 -24.12
C ASP A 91 -7.24 20.54 -23.83
N TYR A 92 -6.32 21.45 -24.16
CA TYR A 92 -4.90 21.31 -23.82
C TYR A 92 -4.68 21.31 -22.29
N GLN A 93 -5.25 22.26 -21.56
CA GLN A 93 -5.13 22.31 -20.10
C GLN A 93 -5.78 21.09 -19.46
N ALA A 94 -6.97 20.70 -19.91
CA ALA A 94 -7.67 19.50 -19.44
C ALA A 94 -6.79 18.24 -19.59
N ALA A 95 -6.21 18.03 -20.76
CA ALA A 95 -5.31 16.89 -21.01
C ALA A 95 -4.03 16.97 -20.15
N LYS A 96 -3.38 18.14 -20.10
CA LYS A 96 -2.16 18.35 -19.30
C LYS A 96 -2.37 18.06 -17.81
N PHE A 97 -3.46 18.56 -17.23
CA PHE A 97 -3.75 18.37 -15.81
C PHE A 97 -4.34 17.00 -15.49
N TYR A 98 -5.07 16.39 -16.42
CA TYR A 98 -5.43 14.97 -16.33
C TYR A 98 -4.16 14.13 -16.22
N GLU A 99 -3.22 14.30 -17.14
CA GLU A 99 -1.95 13.58 -17.16
C GLU A 99 -1.12 13.81 -15.88
N ARG A 100 -1.13 15.04 -15.35
CA ARG A 100 -0.45 15.37 -14.10
C ARG A 100 -1.00 14.59 -12.90
N PHE A 101 -2.33 14.47 -12.82
CA PHE A 101 -3.05 13.95 -11.64
C PHE A 101 -3.64 12.55 -11.81
N LYS A 102 -3.48 11.90 -12.97
CA LYS A 102 -4.01 10.55 -13.24
C LYS A 102 -3.49 9.47 -12.30
N SER A 103 -2.38 9.71 -11.61
CA SER A 103 -1.87 8.80 -10.60
C SER A 103 -2.20 9.33 -9.21
N PRO A 104 -3.08 8.65 -8.45
CA PRO A 104 -3.16 8.75 -7.00
C PRO A 104 -1.81 8.80 -6.29
N GLU A 105 -1.72 9.48 -5.16
CA GLU A 105 -0.48 9.59 -4.37
C GLU A 105 -0.71 9.04 -2.96
N VAL A 106 0.21 8.21 -2.48
CA VAL A 106 0.32 7.85 -1.05
C VAL A 106 1.31 8.80 -0.40
N HIS A 107 0.96 9.27 0.80
CA HIS A 107 1.72 10.28 1.54
C HIS A 107 2.24 9.66 2.84
N PHE A 108 3.53 9.80 3.13
CA PHE A 108 4.16 9.24 4.33
C PHE A 108 5.29 10.15 4.81
N TYR A 109 5.61 10.08 6.11
CA TYR A 109 6.75 10.78 6.68
C TYR A 109 7.96 9.83 6.69
N GLY A 110 8.94 10.10 5.83
CA GLY A 110 10.23 9.40 5.79
C GLY A 110 11.31 10.11 6.63
N LEU A 111 12.52 9.55 6.63
CA LEU A 111 13.69 10.09 7.34
C LEU A 111 14.04 11.53 6.92
N ASN A 112 13.65 11.95 5.72
CA ASN A 112 13.91 13.27 5.16
C ASN A 112 12.70 14.23 5.21
N GLY A 113 11.61 13.84 5.90
CA GLY A 113 10.38 14.64 5.99
C GLY A 113 9.21 14.03 5.23
N LEU A 114 8.27 14.87 4.80
CA LEU A 114 7.04 14.44 4.12
C LEU A 114 7.34 14.05 2.66
N GLU A 115 7.10 12.78 2.33
CA GLU A 115 7.36 12.18 1.02
C GLU A 115 6.06 11.65 0.38
N THR A 116 6.01 11.63 -0.95
CA THR A 116 4.84 11.09 -1.68
C THR A 116 5.25 10.23 -2.87
N LYS A 117 4.52 9.13 -3.08
CA LYS A 117 4.69 8.23 -4.22
C LYS A 117 3.40 8.13 -5.03
N LYS A 118 3.52 8.31 -6.35
CA LYS A 118 2.42 8.09 -7.30
C LYS A 118 2.15 6.60 -7.45
N TYR A 119 0.88 6.21 -7.48
CA TYR A 119 0.42 4.86 -7.79
C TYR A 119 -0.73 4.90 -8.81
N MET A 120 -0.99 3.79 -9.49
CA MET A 120 -2.09 3.68 -10.45
C MET A 120 -3.13 2.72 -9.87
N LYS A 121 -4.35 3.22 -9.60
CA LYS A 121 -5.49 2.35 -9.27
C LYS A 121 -6.13 1.91 -10.58
N ARG A 122 -5.95 0.64 -10.99
CA ARG A 122 -6.91 0.03 -11.93
C ARG A 122 -8.11 -0.43 -11.12
N ASN A 123 -9.31 -0.21 -11.67
CA ASN A 123 -10.49 -0.96 -11.30
C ASN A 123 -10.19 -2.43 -11.58
N ILE A 124 -9.76 -3.14 -10.55
CA ILE A 124 -9.85 -4.59 -10.56
C ILE A 124 -11.32 -4.82 -10.25
N GLU A 125 -12.03 -5.36 -11.24
CA GLU A 125 -13.37 -5.88 -11.00
C GLU A 125 -13.30 -6.69 -9.72
N LYS A 126 -14.14 -6.36 -8.74
CA LYS A 126 -14.36 -7.23 -7.59
C LYS A 126 -14.81 -8.57 -8.17
N GLU A 127 -13.90 -9.53 -8.29
CA GLU A 127 -14.32 -10.91 -8.19
C GLU A 127 -14.83 -11.05 -6.76
N LEU A 128 -16.15 -10.94 -6.63
CA LEU A 128 -16.86 -11.28 -5.41
C LEU A 128 -16.65 -12.78 -5.20
N PHE A 129 -15.59 -13.15 -4.48
CA PHE A 129 -15.51 -14.44 -3.85
C PHE A 129 -16.57 -14.47 -2.75
N GLU A 130 -17.53 -15.39 -2.86
CA GLU A 130 -18.50 -15.63 -1.80
C GLU A 130 -17.81 -16.48 -0.72
N PRO A 131 -17.60 -15.96 0.50
CA PRO A 131 -16.94 -16.72 1.55
C PRO A 131 -17.78 -17.96 1.88
N ASP A 132 -17.14 -19.14 1.91
CA ASP A 132 -17.75 -20.32 2.49
C ASP A 132 -17.81 -20.12 4.01
N GLU A 133 -19.00 -20.23 4.58
CA GLU A 133 -19.24 -20.06 6.03
C GLU A 133 -18.44 -21.06 6.89
N ASN A 134 -17.86 -22.10 6.27
CA ASN A 134 -17.01 -23.10 6.90
C ASN A 134 -15.51 -22.93 6.62
N GLU A 135 -15.09 -21.87 5.91
CA GLU A 135 -13.69 -21.66 5.53
C GLU A 135 -12.85 -21.21 6.75
N THR A 136 -11.97 -22.08 7.22
CA THR A 136 -10.99 -21.76 8.27
C THR A 136 -9.77 -21.07 7.66
N VAL A 137 -9.02 -20.33 8.49
CA VAL A 137 -7.75 -19.70 8.07
C VAL A 137 -6.78 -20.72 7.49
N ASP A 138 -6.73 -21.91 8.06
CA ASP A 138 -5.87 -23.00 7.61
C ASP A 138 -6.28 -23.49 6.23
N SER A 139 -7.57 -23.59 5.97
CA SER A 139 -8.06 -23.93 4.63
C SER A 139 -7.73 -22.85 3.58
N ILE A 140 -7.65 -21.58 3.97
CA ILE A 140 -7.24 -20.47 3.09
C ILE A 140 -5.72 -20.53 2.83
N LEU A 141 -4.92 -20.77 3.87
CA LEU A 141 -3.45 -20.87 3.77
C LEU A 141 -3.03 -22.11 2.98
N GLU A 142 -3.64 -23.27 3.25
CA GLU A 142 -3.40 -24.52 2.52
C GLU A 142 -3.83 -24.40 1.05
N ARG A 143 -5.03 -23.87 0.76
CA ARG A 143 -5.48 -23.61 -0.62
C ARG A 143 -4.56 -22.63 -1.36
N SER A 144 -3.95 -21.70 -0.64
CA SER A 144 -3.09 -20.67 -1.23
C SER A 144 -1.69 -21.17 -1.59
N GLY A 145 -1.30 -22.39 -1.19
CA GLY A 145 0.00 -22.98 -1.53
C GLY A 145 1.20 -22.28 -0.88
N PHE A 146 0.99 -21.59 0.24
CA PHE A 146 2.06 -20.97 1.03
C PHE A 146 3.02 -22.03 1.59
N LYS A 147 4.31 -21.92 1.26
CA LYS A 147 5.37 -22.72 1.88
C LYS A 147 5.88 -21.99 3.11
N LEU A 148 5.45 -22.39 4.30
CA LEU A 148 5.85 -21.77 5.57
C LEU A 148 7.38 -21.79 5.77
N LEU A 149 7.95 -20.66 6.17
CA LEU A 149 9.37 -20.53 6.55
C LEU A 149 9.59 -20.62 8.06
N ASN A 150 8.62 -20.20 8.85
CA ASN A 150 8.59 -20.44 10.30
C ASN A 150 8.69 -21.93 10.62
N SER A 151 9.12 -22.24 11.84
CA SER A 151 9.13 -23.62 12.33
C SER A 151 7.73 -24.24 12.39
N LYS A 152 6.71 -23.43 12.69
CA LYS A 152 5.30 -23.80 12.70
C LYS A 152 4.40 -22.55 12.63
N PRO A 153 3.11 -22.67 12.31
CA PRO A 153 2.20 -21.52 12.26
C PRO A 153 2.01 -20.88 13.65
N VAL A 154 1.80 -19.57 13.69
CA VAL A 154 1.63 -18.83 14.95
C VAL A 154 0.42 -19.30 15.75
N HIS A 155 -0.67 -19.67 15.09
CA HIS A 155 -1.90 -20.11 15.76
C HIS A 155 -1.77 -21.51 16.41
N GLU A 156 -0.76 -22.29 16.03
CA GLU A 156 -0.42 -23.57 16.67
C GLU A 156 0.64 -23.41 17.79
N CYS A 157 1.08 -22.18 18.06
CA CYS A 157 2.07 -21.92 19.09
C CYS A 157 1.44 -21.88 20.49
N THR A 158 2.13 -22.50 21.46
CA THR A 158 1.96 -22.16 22.87
C THR A 158 2.63 -20.81 23.16
N GLU A 159 2.30 -20.16 24.28
CA GLU A 159 2.93 -18.89 24.69
C GLU A 159 4.47 -18.93 24.72
N ALA A 160 5.06 -20.08 25.06
CA ALA A 160 6.51 -20.27 25.05
C ALA A 160 7.07 -20.34 23.63
N GLU A 161 6.33 -20.97 22.71
CA GLU A 161 6.71 -21.13 21.31
C GLU A 161 6.45 -19.85 20.51
N GLU A 162 5.46 -19.03 20.86
CA GLU A 162 5.25 -17.70 20.25
C GLU A 162 6.49 -16.82 20.39
N LYS A 163 7.21 -16.90 21.51
CA LYS A 163 8.47 -16.17 21.71
C LYS A 163 9.59 -16.66 20.79
N ILE A 164 9.57 -17.94 20.43
CA ILE A 164 10.52 -18.54 19.48
C ILE A 164 10.12 -18.12 18.07
N HIS A 165 8.84 -18.28 17.73
CA HIS A 165 8.22 -17.88 16.47
C HIS A 165 8.50 -16.42 16.13
N ASN A 166 8.25 -15.49 17.06
CA ASN A 166 8.49 -14.07 16.86
C ASN A 166 9.98 -13.76 16.63
N LYS A 167 10.90 -14.49 17.25
CA LYS A 167 12.34 -14.33 16.98
C LYS A 167 12.74 -14.86 15.61
N GLU A 168 12.10 -15.93 15.15
CA GLU A 168 12.30 -16.43 13.79
C GLU A 168 11.85 -15.39 12.77
N ILE A 169 10.67 -14.78 12.97
CA ILE A 169 10.16 -13.68 12.14
C ILE A 169 11.12 -12.50 12.12
N ILE A 170 11.50 -11.98 13.30
CA ILE A 170 12.41 -10.83 13.40
C ILE A 170 13.70 -11.13 12.67
N GLY A 171 14.30 -12.31 12.91
CA GLY A 171 15.50 -12.73 12.20
C GLY A 171 15.28 -12.81 10.69
N MET A 172 14.15 -13.35 10.21
CA MET A 172 13.88 -13.37 8.77
C MET A 172 13.81 -11.95 8.20
N LEU A 173 13.03 -11.05 8.81
CA LEU A 173 12.85 -9.67 8.35
C LEU A 173 14.15 -8.87 8.36
N GLU A 174 14.98 -9.03 9.39
CA GLU A 174 16.29 -8.35 9.48
C GLU A 174 17.23 -8.79 8.35
N ASN A 175 17.20 -10.07 7.97
CA ASN A 175 18.07 -10.60 6.90
C ASN A 175 17.48 -10.41 5.49
N LEU A 176 16.23 -9.95 5.35
CA LEU A 176 15.66 -9.68 4.01
C LEU A 176 16.46 -8.60 3.28
N SER A 177 16.95 -7.60 4.01
CA SER A 177 17.80 -6.53 3.47
C SER A 177 19.16 -7.01 2.97
N ASP A 178 19.58 -8.24 3.30
CA ASP A 178 20.82 -8.83 2.79
C ASP A 178 20.66 -9.44 1.40
N ILE A 179 19.43 -9.57 0.90
CA ILE A 179 19.16 -10.03 -0.48
C ILE A 179 19.30 -8.81 -1.40
N SER A 180 20.27 -8.84 -2.32
CA SER A 180 20.54 -7.74 -3.26
C SER A 180 19.33 -7.33 -4.09
N GLU A 181 18.45 -8.28 -4.41
CA GLU A 181 17.23 -8.07 -5.18
C GLU A 181 16.26 -7.17 -4.41
N PHE A 182 16.26 -7.21 -3.07
CA PHE A 182 15.41 -6.40 -2.20
C PHE A 182 15.94 -4.96 -1.96
N GLU A 183 17.14 -4.63 -2.46
CA GLU A 183 17.61 -3.23 -2.60
C GLU A 183 16.86 -2.49 -3.72
N LYS A 184 16.26 -3.23 -4.65
CA LYS A 184 15.46 -2.70 -5.75
C LYS A 184 14.00 -2.52 -5.32
N SER A 185 13.20 -1.95 -6.21
CA SER A 185 11.77 -1.80 -5.96
C SER A 185 11.06 -3.12 -5.78
N VAL A 186 10.07 -3.10 -4.91
CA VAL A 186 9.30 -4.27 -4.50
C VAL A 186 7.85 -4.06 -4.89
N ILE A 187 7.27 -4.99 -5.64
CA ILE A 187 5.82 -5.03 -5.84
C ILE A 187 5.17 -5.89 -4.78
N ALA A 188 3.99 -5.49 -4.35
CA ALA A 188 3.18 -6.26 -3.43
C ALA A 188 1.77 -6.46 -3.94
N LYS A 189 1.26 -7.66 -3.74
CA LYS A 189 -0.17 -7.99 -3.77
C LYS A 189 -0.61 -8.19 -2.32
N ILE A 190 -1.58 -7.42 -1.85
CA ILE A 190 -2.13 -7.53 -0.51
C ILE A 190 -3.60 -7.85 -0.58
N GLU A 191 -4.00 -8.93 0.08
CA GLU A 191 -5.34 -9.45 0.11
C GLU A 191 -5.84 -9.45 1.55
N ARG A 192 -6.94 -8.74 1.77
CA ARG A 192 -7.61 -8.66 3.05
C ARG A 192 -8.82 -9.58 3.04
N TYR A 193 -8.92 -10.45 4.03
CA TYR A 193 -10.03 -11.34 4.25
C TYR A 193 -10.69 -10.99 5.58
N ASP A 194 -11.96 -10.60 5.54
CA ASP A 194 -12.80 -10.41 6.73
C ASP A 194 -14.27 -10.61 6.35
N ILE A 195 -15.09 -11.13 7.28
CA ILE A 195 -16.53 -11.38 7.09
C ILE A 195 -17.30 -10.11 6.70
N ALA A 196 -16.86 -8.92 7.14
CA ALA A 196 -17.55 -7.66 6.89
C ALA A 196 -17.41 -7.18 5.43
N LYS A 197 -16.25 -7.40 4.82
CA LYS A 197 -15.85 -6.89 3.49
C LYS A 197 -15.68 -8.01 2.45
N ARG A 198 -15.81 -9.28 2.85
CA ARG A 198 -15.65 -10.51 2.06
C ARG A 198 -14.22 -10.74 1.58
N HIS A 199 -13.69 -9.87 0.71
CA HIS A 199 -12.32 -9.92 0.19
C HIS A 199 -11.96 -8.60 -0.50
N GLU A 200 -10.76 -8.08 -0.25
CA GLU A 200 -10.22 -6.89 -0.92
C GLU A 200 -8.78 -7.16 -1.36
N THR A 201 -8.49 -6.93 -2.65
CA THR A 201 -7.13 -7.07 -3.20
C THR A 201 -6.58 -5.70 -3.58
N SER A 202 -5.38 -5.40 -3.12
CA SER A 202 -4.65 -4.15 -3.34
C SER A 202 -3.24 -4.44 -3.88
N TYR A 203 -2.72 -3.53 -4.68
CA TYR A 203 -1.38 -3.66 -5.27
C TYR A 203 -0.55 -2.44 -4.91
N PHE A 204 0.70 -2.68 -4.53
CA PHE A 204 1.63 -1.64 -4.08
C PHE A 204 2.97 -1.79 -4.80
N ALA A 205 3.69 -0.67 -4.94
CA ALA A 205 5.08 -0.64 -5.33
C ALA A 205 5.86 0.17 -4.30
N PHE A 206 6.92 -0.42 -3.75
CA PHE A 206 7.82 0.16 -2.78
C PHE A 206 9.17 0.45 -3.43
N ALA A 207 9.93 1.41 -2.90
CA ALA A 207 11.24 1.74 -3.47
C ALA A 207 12.26 0.63 -3.20
N ASP A 208 12.12 -0.01 -2.04
CA ASP A 208 12.97 -1.05 -1.49
C ASP A 208 12.19 -1.85 -0.43
N VAL A 209 12.84 -2.84 0.16
CA VAL A 209 12.28 -3.66 1.24
C VAL A 209 12.04 -2.89 2.54
N HIS A 210 12.78 -1.81 2.82
CA HIS A 210 12.59 -1.01 4.02
C HIS A 210 11.28 -0.22 3.96
N ALA A 211 11.00 0.43 2.82
CA ALA A 211 9.74 1.10 2.58
C ALA A 211 8.55 0.13 2.64
N MET A 212 8.74 -1.11 2.19
CA MET A 212 7.76 -2.19 2.35
C MET A 212 7.54 -2.53 3.83
N GLN A 213 8.60 -2.79 4.60
CA GLN A 213 8.53 -3.12 6.02
C GLN A 213 7.86 -2.00 6.82
N ASP A 214 8.25 -0.74 6.60
CA ASP A 214 7.65 0.43 7.26
C ASP A 214 6.17 0.56 6.93
N PHE A 215 5.78 0.32 5.67
CA PHE A 215 4.37 0.33 5.29
C PHE A 215 3.58 -0.76 6.02
N ILE A 216 4.09 -1.98 6.08
CA ILE A 216 3.42 -3.09 6.76
C ILE A 216 3.25 -2.78 8.25
N MET A 217 4.32 -2.33 8.91
CA MET A 217 4.31 -2.07 10.35
C MET A 217 3.41 -0.90 10.76
N ASN A 218 3.26 0.11 9.90
CA ASN A 218 2.49 1.32 10.22
C ASN A 218 1.04 1.29 9.74
N GLN A 219 0.72 0.54 8.69
CA GLN A 219 -0.62 0.53 8.08
C GLN A 219 -1.49 -0.64 8.53
N TYR A 220 -0.89 -1.76 8.93
CA TYR A 220 -1.63 -2.93 9.36
C TYR A 220 -1.52 -3.10 10.87
N ASP A 221 -2.68 -3.15 11.52
CA ASP A 221 -2.81 -3.39 12.95
C ASP A 221 -2.58 -4.88 13.26
N ILE A 222 -1.33 -5.34 13.17
CA ILE A 222 -0.95 -6.73 13.46
C ILE A 222 -0.96 -6.94 14.97
N LYS A 223 -1.95 -7.68 15.47
CA LYS A 223 -2.15 -7.91 16.91
C LYS A 223 -2.04 -9.37 17.33
N ASN A 224 -2.40 -10.29 16.44
CA ASN A 224 -2.49 -11.72 16.72
C ASN A 224 -1.37 -12.51 16.03
N GLY A 225 -0.24 -11.85 15.81
CA GLY A 225 0.94 -12.46 15.21
C GLY A 225 0.94 -12.45 13.68
N MET A 226 1.93 -13.13 13.13
CA MET A 226 2.18 -13.21 11.69
C MET A 226 2.93 -14.50 11.36
N ASP A 227 2.74 -14.99 10.15
CA ASP A 227 3.53 -16.07 9.56
C ASP A 227 4.24 -15.56 8.30
N ILE A 228 5.44 -16.05 8.06
CA ILE A 228 6.26 -15.78 6.87
C ILE A 228 6.43 -17.08 6.09
N GLY A 229 6.28 -16.99 4.78
CA GLY A 229 6.40 -18.11 3.86
C GLY A 229 6.88 -17.68 2.48
N ILE A 230 6.77 -18.62 1.55
CA ILE A 230 7.00 -18.41 0.12
C ILE A 230 5.69 -18.67 -0.60
N SER A 231 5.28 -17.75 -1.47
CA SER A 231 4.07 -17.87 -2.26
C SER A 231 4.27 -18.88 -3.41
N PRO A 232 3.19 -19.41 -4.01
CA PRO A 232 3.31 -20.35 -5.12
C PRO A 232 4.10 -19.82 -6.32
N ASP A 233 4.09 -18.50 -6.51
CA ASP A 233 4.81 -17.81 -7.58
C ASP A 233 6.24 -17.39 -7.20
N GLY A 234 6.76 -17.86 -6.05
CA GLY A 234 8.18 -17.73 -5.67
C GLY A 234 8.53 -16.48 -4.85
N GLY A 235 7.54 -15.71 -4.41
CA GLY A 235 7.73 -14.45 -3.68
C GLY A 235 7.73 -14.61 -2.17
N LEU A 236 8.14 -13.54 -1.48
CA LEU A 236 8.01 -13.46 -0.03
C LEU A 236 6.52 -13.36 0.32
N ALA A 237 6.06 -14.22 1.21
CA ALA A 237 4.68 -14.31 1.59
C ALA A 237 4.52 -14.02 3.08
N MET A 238 3.54 -13.20 3.45
CA MET A 238 3.26 -12.85 4.84
C MET A 238 1.76 -13.01 5.11
N ALA A 239 1.42 -13.77 6.15
CA ALA A 239 0.06 -13.89 6.65
C ALA A 239 0.00 -13.21 8.02
N ALA A 240 -0.62 -12.04 8.10
CA ALA A 240 -0.70 -11.25 9.32
C ALA A 240 -2.12 -11.23 9.89
N TYR A 241 -2.21 -11.32 11.22
CA TYR A 241 -3.49 -11.41 11.94
C TYR A 241 -3.72 -10.14 12.74
N GLY A 242 -4.75 -9.40 12.35
CA GLY A 242 -5.14 -8.16 13.00
C GLY A 242 -6.12 -8.34 14.15
N SER A 243 -6.73 -7.25 14.60
CA SER A 243 -7.71 -7.26 15.68
C SER A 243 -8.87 -8.23 15.42
N GLY A 244 -9.33 -8.89 16.50
CA GLY A 244 -10.58 -9.65 16.50
C GLY A 244 -11.78 -8.74 16.63
N TYR A 245 -12.88 -9.12 16.01
CA TYR A 245 -14.13 -8.37 16.01
C TYR A 245 -15.33 -9.32 15.97
N GLU A 246 -16.48 -8.85 16.47
CA GLU A 246 -17.73 -9.62 16.50
C GLU A 246 -18.78 -8.94 15.62
N ILE A 247 -19.38 -9.67 14.69
CA ILE A 247 -20.50 -9.22 13.86
C ILE A 247 -21.61 -10.26 13.95
N ASN A 248 -22.82 -9.84 14.31
CA ASN A 248 -24.00 -10.71 14.37
C ASN A 248 -23.76 -12.00 15.19
N HIS A 249 -23.02 -11.91 16.30
CA HIS A 249 -22.62 -13.04 17.16
C HIS A 249 -21.57 -14.01 16.57
N TYR A 250 -20.94 -13.64 15.46
CA TYR A 250 -19.78 -14.35 14.90
C TYR A 250 -18.51 -13.57 15.21
N TYR A 251 -17.55 -14.23 15.85
CA TYR A 251 -16.21 -13.70 16.08
C TYR A 251 -15.30 -14.03 14.89
N ASP A 252 -14.57 -13.03 14.41
CA ASP A 252 -13.58 -13.20 13.34
C ASP A 252 -12.34 -12.31 13.58
N LEU A 253 -11.26 -12.64 12.88
CA LEU A 253 -10.01 -11.88 12.88
C LEU A 253 -9.82 -11.24 11.52
N ILE A 254 -9.34 -9.99 11.49
CA ILE A 254 -8.89 -9.40 10.23
C ILE A 254 -7.64 -10.16 9.76
N LYS A 255 -7.70 -10.76 8.57
CA LYS A 255 -6.56 -11.52 8.00
C LYS A 255 -6.00 -10.79 6.81
N HIS A 256 -4.70 -10.59 6.79
CA HIS A 256 -3.98 -10.01 5.67
C HIS A 256 -3.03 -11.03 5.08
N ARG A 257 -3.18 -11.32 3.79
CA ARG A 257 -2.22 -12.05 2.99
C ARG A 257 -1.45 -11.05 2.15
N MET A 258 -0.14 -11.09 2.21
CA MET A 258 0.71 -10.18 1.46
C MET A 258 1.75 -11.00 0.70
N THR A 259 1.99 -10.66 -0.55
CA THR A 259 2.99 -11.32 -1.38
C THR A 259 3.84 -10.29 -2.07
N PHE A 260 5.15 -10.42 -1.93
CA PHE A 260 6.15 -9.45 -2.34
C PHE A 260 7.15 -10.06 -3.31
N HIS A 261 7.45 -9.31 -4.38
CA HIS A 261 8.47 -9.66 -5.35
C HIS A 261 9.40 -8.47 -5.59
N PRO A 262 10.72 -8.68 -5.57
CA PRO A 262 11.63 -7.69 -6.10
C PRO A 262 11.49 -7.60 -7.62
N LEU A 263 11.71 -6.40 -8.13
CA LEU A 263 11.61 -6.08 -9.55
C LEU A 263 12.99 -5.91 -10.17
N ASP A 264 13.16 -6.46 -11.38
CA ASP A 264 14.29 -6.11 -12.22
C ASP A 264 13.87 -5.05 -13.25
N PHE A 265 14.38 -3.83 -13.08
CA PHE A 265 14.13 -2.75 -14.05
C PHE A 265 15.07 -2.90 -15.25
N THR A 266 14.70 -3.75 -16.21
CA THR A 266 15.17 -3.56 -17.59
C THR A 266 14.14 -2.75 -18.33
N VAL A 267 14.42 -1.44 -18.48
CA VAL A 267 13.52 -0.51 -19.17
C VAL A 267 13.66 -0.75 -20.67
N ASP A 268 12.67 -1.38 -21.28
CA ASP A 268 12.42 -1.18 -22.70
C ASP A 268 11.69 0.17 -22.85
N GLU A 269 12.43 1.19 -23.31
CA GLU A 269 11.91 2.55 -23.49
C GLU A 269 10.75 2.63 -24.51
N SER A 270 10.47 1.55 -25.24
CA SER A 270 9.38 1.46 -26.23
C SER A 270 8.02 1.04 -25.66
N ILE A 271 7.96 0.58 -24.40
CA ILE A 271 6.73 0.10 -23.76
C ILE A 271 6.29 1.09 -22.68
N GLY A 272 5.10 1.68 -22.83
CA GLY A 272 4.55 2.64 -21.88
C GLY A 272 4.24 1.98 -20.53
N PHE A 273 4.52 2.69 -19.42
CA PHE A 273 4.36 2.22 -18.02
C PHE A 273 2.94 1.68 -17.66
N SER A 274 1.93 1.97 -18.48
CA SER A 274 0.56 1.43 -18.35
C SER A 274 0.43 -0.08 -18.58
N ASP A 275 1.46 -0.72 -19.14
CA ASP A 275 1.50 -2.17 -19.39
C ASP A 275 2.25 -2.96 -18.29
N TRP A 276 2.90 -2.25 -17.36
CA TRP A 276 3.85 -2.82 -16.38
C TRP A 276 3.21 -3.32 -15.07
N LEU A 277 1.98 -2.87 -14.77
CA LEU A 277 1.29 -3.08 -13.48
C LEU A 277 0.22 -4.16 -13.52
N VAL A 278 0.49 -5.24 -14.25
CA VAL A 278 -0.20 -6.50 -13.99
C VAL A 278 0.80 -7.32 -13.18
N TYR A 279 0.60 -7.44 -11.87
CA TYR A 279 1.37 -8.35 -11.01
C TYR A 279 1.53 -9.75 -11.66
N GLU A 280 0.52 -10.18 -12.44
CA GLU A 280 0.54 -11.43 -13.21
C GLU A 280 1.42 -11.40 -14.48
N ASN A 281 1.69 -10.23 -15.08
CA ASN A 281 2.52 -10.10 -16.30
C ASN A 281 3.92 -9.52 -16.04
N THR A 282 4.21 -9.07 -14.82
CA THR A 282 5.55 -8.59 -14.48
C THR A 282 6.52 -9.76 -14.38
N GLN A 283 7.69 -9.66 -15.01
CA GLN A 283 8.76 -10.63 -14.80
C GLN A 283 9.24 -10.50 -13.36
N LYS A 284 8.91 -11.50 -12.55
CA LYS A 284 9.31 -11.61 -11.14
C LYS A 284 10.70 -12.23 -11.07
N ILE A 285 11.51 -11.72 -10.16
CA ILE A 285 12.77 -12.39 -9.82
C ILE A 285 12.42 -13.55 -8.89
N ASP A 286 12.79 -14.77 -9.29
CA ASP A 286 12.68 -15.93 -8.42
C ASP A 286 13.69 -15.79 -7.27
N ILE A 287 13.17 -15.63 -6.06
CA ILE A 287 13.95 -15.50 -4.82
C ILE A 287 13.67 -16.66 -3.85
N GLU A 288 13.08 -17.77 -4.34
CA GLU A 288 12.69 -18.88 -3.48
C GLU A 288 13.88 -19.51 -2.74
N HIS A 289 15.07 -19.54 -3.36
CA HIS A 289 16.28 -20.10 -2.75
C HIS A 289 16.77 -19.23 -1.59
N GLU A 290 16.86 -17.92 -1.80
CA GLU A 290 17.30 -16.90 -0.85
C GLU A 290 16.36 -16.88 0.37
N LEU A 291 15.05 -16.92 0.12
CA LEU A 291 14.03 -16.98 1.17
C LEU A 291 14.16 -18.24 2.03
N LYS A 292 14.42 -19.41 1.42
CA LYS A 292 14.68 -20.65 2.16
C LYS A 292 15.94 -20.56 3.02
N GLU A 293 17.01 -19.94 2.49
CA GLU A 293 18.24 -19.74 3.25
C GLU A 293 18.01 -18.87 4.48
N ILE A 294 17.31 -17.74 4.32
CA ILE A 294 16.97 -16.85 5.43
C ILE A 294 16.14 -17.59 6.48
N GLY A 295 15.10 -18.33 6.07
CA GLY A 295 14.28 -19.10 7.00
C GLY A 295 15.07 -20.18 7.75
N SER A 296 16.03 -20.84 7.08
CA SER A 296 16.95 -21.78 7.72
C SER A 296 17.90 -21.10 8.72
N ARG A 297 18.48 -19.97 8.34
CA ARG A 297 19.41 -19.20 9.19
C ARG A 297 18.72 -18.70 10.46
N ALA A 298 17.53 -18.11 10.33
CA ALA A 298 16.75 -17.59 11.45
C ALA A 298 16.43 -18.70 12.46
N ARG A 299 15.88 -19.83 12.00
CA ARG A 299 15.56 -20.98 12.88
C ARG A 299 16.80 -21.53 13.59
N ASN A 300 17.91 -21.69 12.86
CA ASN A 300 19.16 -22.16 13.45
C ASN A 300 19.73 -21.20 14.50
N ALA A 301 19.63 -19.88 14.28
CA ALA A 301 20.08 -18.87 15.23
C ALA A 301 19.27 -18.92 16.53
N VAL A 302 17.95 -19.04 16.45
CA VAL A 302 17.06 -19.13 17.62
C VAL A 302 17.32 -20.42 18.42
N GLN A 303 17.54 -21.56 17.74
CA GLN A 303 17.89 -22.82 18.40
C GLN A 303 19.25 -22.75 19.12
N ARG A 304 20.27 -22.11 18.52
CA ARG A 304 21.59 -21.93 19.15
C ARG A 304 21.50 -21.04 20.39
N SER A 305 20.77 -19.93 20.31
CA SER A 305 20.53 -19.03 21.45
C SER A 305 19.87 -19.76 22.62
N SER A 306 18.86 -20.59 22.32
CA SER A 306 18.13 -21.37 23.32
C SER A 306 19.01 -22.43 24.00
N LYS A 307 19.85 -23.14 23.25
CA LYS A 307 20.82 -24.11 23.78
C LYS A 307 21.88 -23.46 24.66
N ASN A 308 22.38 -22.28 24.28
CA ASN A 308 23.37 -21.56 25.07
C ASN A 308 22.80 -21.06 26.41
N LYS A 309 21.58 -20.52 26.42
CA LYS A 309 20.89 -20.13 27.66
C LYS A 309 20.68 -21.31 28.61
N ALA A 310 20.21 -22.45 28.09
CA ALA A 310 20.02 -23.66 28.90
C ALA A 310 21.35 -24.20 29.48
N LYS A 311 22.47 -23.99 28.78
CA LYS A 311 23.80 -24.36 29.27
C LYS A 311 24.31 -23.40 30.37
N GLU A 312 24.05 -22.10 30.23
CA GLU A 312 24.40 -21.09 31.25
C GLU A 312 23.59 -21.26 32.53
N GLU A 313 22.29 -21.59 32.43
CA GLU A 313 21.42 -21.85 33.59
C GLU A 313 21.79 -23.14 34.34
N ARG A 314 22.36 -24.15 33.65
CA ARG A 314 22.88 -25.38 34.29
C ARG A 314 24.24 -25.21 34.95
N ASN A 315 24.98 -24.15 34.60
CA ASN A 315 26.30 -23.85 35.14
C ASN A 315 26.26 -22.80 36.27
N ARG A 316 25.08 -22.30 36.64
CA ARG A 316 24.82 -21.43 37.79
C ARG A 316 24.16 -22.23 38.90
#